data_AF-A0A8S2VT68-F1
#
_entry.id   AF-A0A8S2VT68-F1
#
_cell.length_a   1.000
_cell.length_b   1.000
_cell.length_c   1.000
_cell.angle_alpha   90.00
_cell.angle_beta   90.00
_cell.angle_gamma   90.00
#
_symmetry.space_group_name_H-M   'P 1'
#
loop_
_entity.id
_entity.type
_entity.pdbx_description
1 polymer ?
#
loop_
_entity_poly.entity_id
_entity_poly.type
_entity_poly.pdbx_seq_one_letter_code
_entity_poly.pdbx_strand_id
1 'polypeptide(L)' 'DLITNANDFRHQSDTYELVLILGDSLLQTAYEWKLNNNVQLTFHEESLADKNHQKLYLPRPEIIHQFR' A
#
# COMPACT_ATOMS: atom_id res chain seq x y z
N ASP A 1 -10.91 -10.42 8.99
CA ASP A 1 -11.77 -9.29 9.36
C ASP A 1 -11.06 -8.00 8.97
N LEU A 2 -11.66 -7.12 8.16
CA LEU A 2 -10.96 -5.92 7.63
C LEU A 2 -10.58 -4.93 8.73
N ILE A 3 -11.37 -4.86 9.80
CA ILE A 3 -11.17 -3.93 10.92
C ILE A 3 -9.96 -4.36 11.77
N THR A 4 -9.84 -5.65 12.06
CA THR A 4 -8.76 -6.20 12.89
C THR A 4 -7.40 -6.11 12.20
N ASN A 5 -7.38 -6.24 10.87
CA ASN A 5 -6.14 -6.28 10.09
C ASN A 5 -5.81 -4.93 9.43
N ALA A 6 -6.61 -3.88 9.64
CA ALA A 6 -6.39 -2.58 8.99
C ALA A 6 -5.00 -2.00 9.29
N ASN A 7 -4.48 -2.23 10.51
CA ASN A 7 -3.14 -1.84 10.90
C ASN A 7 -2.04 -2.53 10.08
N ASP A 8 -2.21 -3.80 9.72
CA ASP A 8 -1.22 -4.56 8.93
C ASP A 8 -1.04 -3.94 7.53
N PHE A 9 -2.12 -3.37 6.99
CA PHE A 9 -2.14 -2.66 5.72
C PHE A 9 -1.97 -1.15 5.87
N ARG A 10 -1.71 -0.65 7.09
CA ARG A 10 -1.59 0.79 7.41
C ARG A 10 -2.80 1.62 6.95
N HIS A 11 -3.98 1.00 6.93
CA HIS A 11 -5.22 1.58 6.41
C HIS A 11 -5.10 2.06 4.95
N GLN A 12 -4.14 1.54 4.20
CA GLN A 12 -3.94 1.91 2.81
C GLN A 12 -4.96 1.19 1.93
N SER A 13 -5.86 1.96 1.33
CA SER A 13 -6.77 1.44 0.31
C SER A 13 -6.04 1.35 -1.02
N ASP A 14 -6.00 0.16 -1.61
CA ASP A 14 -5.37 -0.10 -2.91
C ASP A 14 -5.75 -1.47 -3.48
N THR A 15 -5.23 -1.75 -4.68
CA THR A 15 -5.28 -3.10 -5.29
C THR A 15 -4.01 -3.86 -4.95
N TYR A 16 -4.16 -5.07 -4.42
CA TYR A 16 -3.07 -5.93 -3.97
C TYR A 16 -2.98 -7.21 -4.79
N GLU A 17 -1.75 -7.68 -4.99
CA GLU A 17 -1.45 -9.01 -5.53
C GLU A 17 -1.29 -10.00 -4.36
N LEU A 18 -2.04 -11.09 -4.41
CA LEU A 18 -1.98 -12.19 -3.47
C LEU A 18 -1.10 -13.29 -4.03
N VAL A 19 0.05 -13.47 -3.39
CA VAL A 19 1.09 -14.43 -3.77
C VAL A 19 1.29 -15.42 -2.62
N LEU A 20 1.24 -16.72 -2.93
CA LEU A 20 1.60 -17.78 -2.00
C LEU A 20 3.05 -18.19 -2.24
N ILE A 21 3.88 -18.01 -1.21
CA ILE A 21 5.28 -18.41 -1.23
C ILE A 21 5.43 -19.60 -0.28
N LEU A 22 5.96 -20.71 -0.79
CA LEU A 22 6.23 -21.93 -0.05
C LEU A 22 7.72 -22.23 -0.09
N GLY A 23 8.34 -22.29 1.08
CA GLY A 23 9.74 -22.67 1.24
C GLY A 23 9.93 -23.32 2.60
N ASP A 24 10.84 -24.29 2.64
CA ASP A 24 11.29 -24.97 3.85
C ASP A 24 12.79 -25.20 3.72
N SER A 25 13.48 -25.29 4.85
CA SER A 25 14.90 -25.65 4.98
C SER A 25 15.29 -26.94 4.24
N LEU A 26 14.34 -27.85 4.05
CA LEU A 26 14.54 -29.12 3.34
C LEU A 26 14.23 -29.03 1.83
N LEU A 27 13.58 -27.96 1.38
CA LEU A 27 13.29 -27.74 -0.03
C LEU A 27 14.49 -27.07 -0.71
N GLN A 28 14.97 -27.67 -1.80
CA GLN A 28 16.07 -27.10 -2.59
C GLN A 28 15.68 -25.81 -3.30
N THR A 29 14.38 -25.61 -3.56
CA THR A 29 13.83 -24.45 -4.25
C THR A 29 12.55 -23.98 -3.57
N ALA A 30 12.42 -22.68 -3.39
CA ALA A 30 11.15 -22.06 -3.00
C ALA A 30 10.20 -22.00 -4.21
N TYR A 31 8.91 -22.13 -3.93
CA TYR A 31 7.85 -22.02 -4.92
C TYR A 31 7.04 -20.76 -4.67
N GLU A 32 6.66 -20.09 -5.76
CA GLU A 32 5.82 -18.90 -5.73
C GLU A 32 4.61 -19.12 -6.65
N TRP A 33 3.40 -18.88 -6.13
CA TRP A 33 2.16 -18.94 -6.90
C TRP A 33 1.37 -17.64 -6.76
N LYS A 34 1.14 -16.98 -7.89
CA LYS A 34 0.25 -15.81 -7.98
C LYS A 34 -1.20 -16.31 -7.97
N LEU A 35 -1.89 -16.11 -6.86
CA LEU A 35 -3.25 -16.60 -6.65
C LEU A 35 -4.29 -15.59 -7.18
N ASN A 36 -4.05 -14.29 -6.98
CA ASN A 36 -4.92 -13.24 -7.52
C ASN A 36 -4.15 -11.92 -7.64
N ASN A 37 -4.28 -11.23 -8.77
CA ASN A 37 -3.57 -9.97 -9.01
C ASN A 37 -4.42 -8.73 -8.67
N ASN A 38 -5.71 -8.91 -8.37
CA ASN A 38 -6.67 -7.83 -8.23
C ASN A 38 -7.49 -7.96 -6.94
N VAL A 39 -6.84 -8.06 -5.78
CA VAL A 39 -7.53 -8.01 -4.49
C VAL A 39 -7.70 -6.55 -4.07
N GLN A 40 -8.92 -6.03 -4.17
CA GLN A 40 -9.21 -4.66 -3.76
C GLN A 40 -9.46 -4.60 -2.25
N LEU A 41 -8.63 -3.84 -1.53
CA LEU A 41 -8.83 -3.54 -0.11
C LEU A 41 -9.19 -2.06 0.04
N THR A 42 -10.31 -1.81 0.71
CA THR A 42 -10.82 -0.46 0.97
C THR A 42 -11.06 -0.30 2.46
N PHE A 43 -10.43 0.70 3.06
CA PHE A 43 -10.57 1.06 4.48
C PHE A 43 -11.32 2.40 4.60
N HIS A 44 -12.17 2.54 5.62
CA HIS A 44 -13.03 3.72 5.79
C HIS A 44 -12.34 4.94 6.39
N GLU A 45 -11.18 4.76 7.03
CA GLU A 45 -10.39 5.88 7.52
C GLU A 45 -9.51 6.37 6.38
N GLU A 46 -9.62 7.67 6.06
CA GLU A 46 -8.73 8.40 5.16
C GLU A 46 -7.31 8.46 5.76
N SER A 47 -6.64 7.31 5.84
CA SER A 47 -5.19 7.29 5.88
C SER A 47 -4.73 7.72 4.49
N LEU A 48 -4.63 9.05 4.33
CA LEU A 48 -3.70 9.65 3.39
C LEU A 48 -2.29 9.28 3.87
N ALA A 49 -1.96 7.98 3.82
CA ALA A 49 -0.57 7.55 3.90
C ALA A 49 0.14 8.38 2.85
N ASP A 50 1.09 9.21 3.29
CA ASP A 50 1.83 10.10 2.42
C ASP A 50 2.72 9.23 1.52
N LYS A 51 2.11 8.63 0.49
CA LYS A 51 2.75 7.70 -0.45
C LYS A 51 3.84 8.41 -1.27
N ASN A 52 3.98 9.72 -1.10
CA ASN A 52 4.76 10.60 -1.92
C ASN A 52 5.99 11.13 -1.16
N HIS A 53 6.84 10.23 -0.65
CA HIS A 53 8.20 10.62 -0.26
C HIS A 53 8.97 11.27 -1.43
N GLN A 54 8.56 11.01 -2.68
CA GLN A 54 9.08 11.69 -3.87
C GLN A 54 8.72 13.20 -3.90
N LYS A 55 7.59 13.61 -3.32
CA LYS A 55 7.18 15.04 -3.23
C LYS A 55 7.98 15.83 -2.19
N LEU A 56 8.71 15.17 -1.29
CA LEU A 56 9.56 15.87 -0.30
C LEU A 56 10.64 16.73 -0.97
N TYR A 57 11.08 16.34 -2.16
CA TYR A 57 12.12 17.03 -2.92
C TYR A 57 11.56 17.89 -4.06
N LEU A 58 10.24 17.90 -4.27
CA LEU A 58 9.64 18.76 -5.28
C LEU A 58 9.48 20.18 -4.72
N PRO A 59 9.68 21.21 -5.56
CA PRO A 59 9.41 22.58 -5.15
C PRO A 59 7.95 22.70 -4.69
N ARG A 60 7.76 23.33 -3.53
CA ARG A 60 6.42 23.61 -3.00
C ARG A 60 5.70 24.59 -3.92
N PRO A 61 4.36 24.48 -4.07
CA PRO A 61 3.60 25.39 -4.90
C PRO A 61 3.75 26.84 -4.41
N GLU A 62 3.77 27.78 -5.35
CA GLU A 62 3.85 29.21 -5.05
C GLU A 62 2.58 29.67 -4.31
N ILE A 63 2.79 30.45 -3.25
CA ILE A 63 1.69 31.06 -2.50
C ILE A 63 1.31 32.36 -3.20
N ILE A 64 0.15 32.37 -3.86
CA ILE A 64 -0.40 33.58 -4.48
C ILE A 64 -1.24 34.33 -3.44
N HIS A 65 -0.80 35.52 -3.06
CA HIS A 65 -1.56 36.38 -2.15
C HIS A 65 -2.77 36.99 -2.86
N GLN A 66 -3.97 36.80 -2.29
CA GLN A 66 -5.20 37.42 -2.80
C GLN A 66 -5.44 38.75 -2.07
N PHE A 67 -5.27 39.86 -2.79
CA PHE A 67 -5.62 41.19 -2.30
C PHE A 67 -7.15 41.41 -2.32
N ARG A 68 -7.63 42.24 -1.39
CA ARG A 68 -9.00 42.76 -1.38
C ARG A 68 -9.11 44.04 -2.18
#